data_AF-A0A6H1X3H1-F1
#
_entry.id   AF-A0A6H1X3H1-F1
#
_cell.length_a   1.000
_cell.length_b   1.000
_cell.length_c   1.000
_cell.angle_alpha   90.00
_cell.angle_beta   90.00
_cell.angle_gamma   90.00
#
_symmetry.space_group_name_H-M   'P 1'
#
loop_
_entity.id
_entity.type
_entity.pdbx_description
1 polymer ?
#
loop_
_entity_poly.entity_id
_entity_poly.type
_entity_poly.pdbx_seq_one_letter_code
_entity_poly.pdbx_strand_id
1 'polypeptide(L)'
;MLLFIPIYLIIRLVYIKKKNKSIKLINELILMFFCIYCWGVVSQTIIPNWSMGIISETGEFYFNINMSNSLAKINIIPFKTLYEQIFTNNLNVSTWKKVSVLNICANIFLFIPFGFFIHVMCKNSINTKQVIIISLITTLIIEVIQYIIGRSADIDDIILNTIGVLSGYLTTKYYIKK
;
A
#
# COMPACT_ATOMS: atom_id res chain seq x y z
N MET A 1 3.86 -8.02 10.33
CA MET A 1 2.59 -7.36 10.71
C MET A 1 2.33 -7.38 12.22
N LEU A 2 2.28 -8.54 12.88
CA LEU A 2 1.87 -8.63 14.29
C LEU A 2 2.87 -8.01 15.30
N LEU A 3 4.18 -7.98 14.97
CA LEU A 3 5.21 -7.40 15.84
C LEU A 3 5.13 -5.87 16.01
N PHE A 4 4.41 -5.17 15.12
CA PHE A 4 4.27 -3.71 15.22
C PHE A 4 3.14 -3.27 16.16
N ILE A 5 2.19 -4.18 16.45
CA ILE A 5 1.01 -3.92 17.28
C ILE A 5 1.41 -3.53 18.71
N PRO A 6 2.32 -4.23 19.41
CA PRO A 6 2.73 -3.86 20.77
C PRO A 6 3.38 -2.48 20.82
N ILE A 7 4.23 -2.15 19.84
CA ILE A 7 4.93 -0.85 19.76
C ILE A 7 3.92 0.28 19.57
N TYR A 8 2.97 0.12 18.63
CA TYR A 8 1.90 1.10 18.42
C TYR A 8 1.03 1.30 19.67
N LEU A 9 0.63 0.22 20.33
CA LEU A 9 -0.19 0.28 21.54
C LEU A 9 0.52 1.03 22.68
N ILE A 10 1.82 0.78 22.89
CA ILE A 10 2.61 1.49 23.91
C ILE A 10 2.65 3.00 23.62
N ILE A 11 2.99 3.40 22.39
CA ILE A 11 3.04 4.82 21.99
C ILE A 11 1.66 5.48 22.18
N ARG A 12 0.58 4.77 21.82
CA ARG A 12 -0.79 5.28 21.91
C ARG A 12 -1.25 5.45 23.36
N LEU A 13 -0.96 4.50 24.23
CA LEU A 13 -1.27 4.59 25.67
C LEU A 13 -0.56 5.77 26.32
N VAL A 14 0.71 6.00 25.99
CA VAL A 14 1.47 7.18 26.44
C VAL A 14 0.83 8.47 25.94
N TYR A 15 0.43 8.54 24.67
CA TYR A 15 -0.24 9.71 24.10
C TYR A 15 -1.58 10.03 24.78
N ILE A 16 -2.42 9.01 25.01
CA ILE A 16 -3.72 9.16 25.67
C ILE A 16 -3.54 9.67 27.10
N LYS A 17 -2.61 9.08 27.86
CA LYS A 17 -2.30 9.49 29.24
C LYS A 17 -1.76 10.93 29.28
N LYS A 18 -0.92 11.32 28.32
CA LYS A 18 -0.36 12.69 28.23
C LYS A 18 -1.40 13.74 27.83
N LYS A 19 -2.40 13.38 27.02
CA LYS A 19 -3.44 14.30 26.51
C LYS A 19 -4.74 14.25 27.31
N ASN A 20 -4.82 13.44 28.37
CA ASN A 20 -6.01 13.25 29.22
C ASN A 20 -7.29 13.01 28.38
N LYS A 21 -7.17 12.26 27.30
CA LYS A 21 -8.28 11.98 26.37
C LYS A 21 -9.13 10.84 26.88
N SER A 22 -10.45 10.98 26.76
CA SER A 22 -11.38 9.87 26.98
C SER A 22 -11.26 8.83 25.86
N ILE A 23 -11.20 7.56 26.26
CA ILE A 23 -11.04 6.43 25.34
C ILE A 23 -12.42 6.01 24.84
N LYS A 24 -12.66 6.12 23.54
CA LYS A 24 -13.80 5.48 22.88
C LYS A 24 -13.30 4.22 22.20
N LEU A 25 -13.66 3.04 22.75
CA LEU A 25 -13.17 1.74 22.30
C LEU A 25 -13.27 1.58 20.77
N ILE A 26 -14.41 1.95 20.19
CA ILE A 26 -14.63 1.79 18.74
C ILE A 26 -13.66 2.63 17.89
N ASN A 27 -13.33 3.85 18.33
CA ASN A 27 -12.39 4.71 17.61
C ASN A 27 -10.96 4.16 17.68
N GLU A 28 -10.58 3.59 18.82
CA GLU A 28 -9.26 2.99 18.99
C GLU A 28 -9.12 1.70 18.18
N LEU A 29 -10.18 0.89 18.09
CA LEU A 29 -10.19 -0.30 17.22
C LEU A 29 -10.06 0.09 15.75
N ILE A 30 -10.82 1.08 15.28
CA ILE A 30 -10.72 1.58 13.90
C ILE A 30 -9.29 2.07 13.61
N LEU A 31 -8.71 2.85 14.52
CA LEU A 31 -7.35 3.36 14.37
C LEU A 31 -6.31 2.23 14.38
N MET A 32 -6.49 1.23 15.22
CA MET A 32 -5.62 0.05 15.27
C MET A 32 -5.66 -0.73 13.94
N PHE A 33 -6.86 -0.99 13.40
CA PHE A 33 -6.99 -1.65 12.10
C PHE A 33 -6.38 -0.82 10.97
N PHE A 34 -6.55 0.50 11.01
CA PHE A 34 -5.91 1.40 10.05
C PHE A 34 -4.37 1.33 10.14
N CYS A 35 -3.79 1.33 11.33
CA CYS A 35 -2.34 1.21 11.51
C CYS A 35 -1.81 -0.15 11.03
N ILE A 36 -2.52 -1.25 11.31
CA ILE A 36 -2.18 -2.59 10.81
C ILE A 36 -2.22 -2.60 9.27
N TYR A 37 -3.24 -1.99 8.68
CA TYR A 37 -3.36 -1.84 7.24
C TYR A 37 -2.20 -1.04 6.64
N CYS A 38 -1.88 0.15 7.18
CA CYS A 38 -0.77 0.97 6.70
C CYS A 38 0.57 0.22 6.80
N TRP A 39 0.79 -0.51 7.90
CA TRP A 39 1.97 -1.37 8.03
C TRP A 39 1.97 -2.49 7.00
N GLY A 40 0.82 -3.08 6.69
CA GLY A 40 0.67 -4.07 5.62
C GLY A 40 1.08 -3.50 4.26
N VAL A 41 0.58 -2.31 3.90
CA VAL A 41 0.95 -1.63 2.65
C VAL A 41 2.45 -1.36 2.60
N VAL A 42 3.01 -0.72 3.64
CA VAL A 42 4.47 -0.48 3.77
C VAL A 42 5.24 -1.78 3.63
N SER A 43 4.82 -2.85 4.31
CA SER A 43 5.48 -4.14 4.25
C SER A 43 5.49 -4.73 2.83
N GLN A 44 4.44 -4.52 2.04
CA GLN A 44 4.35 -5.02 0.67
C GLN A 44 5.11 -4.14 -0.32
N THR A 45 5.15 -2.83 -0.10
CA THR A 45 5.74 -1.88 -1.06
C THR A 45 7.22 -1.59 -0.78
N ILE A 46 7.62 -1.53 0.48
CA ILE A 46 8.92 -0.99 0.93
C ILE A 46 9.94 -2.11 1.24
N ILE A 47 9.51 -3.33 1.56
CA ILE A 47 10.48 -4.40 1.86
C ILE A 47 11.20 -4.81 0.57
N PRO A 48 12.55 -4.63 0.50
CA PRO A 48 13.34 -5.04 -0.65
C PRO A 48 13.43 -6.56 -0.73
N ASN A 49 13.88 -7.07 -1.88
CA ASN A 49 14.16 -8.50 -2.02
C ASN A 49 15.29 -8.88 -1.04
N TRP A 50 14.93 -9.69 -0.05
CA TRP A 50 15.86 -10.24 0.92
C TRP A 50 15.95 -11.75 0.73
N SER A 51 17.14 -12.29 0.93
CA SER A 51 17.39 -13.73 0.92
C SER A 51 18.13 -14.09 2.18
N MET A 52 17.71 -15.18 2.81
CA MET A 52 18.30 -15.68 4.03
C MET A 52 18.42 -17.19 3.94
N GLY A 53 19.54 -17.73 4.39
CA GLY A 53 19.78 -19.15 4.33
C GLY A 53 21.06 -19.55 5.03
N ILE A 54 21.37 -20.83 4.93
CA ILE A 54 22.61 -21.41 5.41
C ILE A 54 23.35 -21.91 4.18
N ILE A 55 24.61 -21.53 4.03
CA ILE A 55 25.46 -21.97 2.93
C ILE A 55 25.74 -23.46 3.15
N SER A 56 25.34 -24.31 2.19
CA SER A 56 25.45 -25.77 2.32
C SER A 56 26.87 -26.28 2.53
N GLU A 57 27.87 -25.55 2.03
CA GLU A 57 29.29 -25.94 2.06
C GLU A 57 30.00 -25.51 3.35
N THR A 58 29.69 -24.32 3.89
CA THR A 58 30.39 -23.76 5.06
C THR A 58 29.56 -23.80 6.35
N GLY A 59 28.25 -24.03 6.26
CA GLY A 59 27.33 -23.91 7.39
C GLY A 59 27.13 -22.47 7.87
N GLU A 60 27.67 -21.48 7.16
CA GLU A 60 27.54 -20.08 7.54
C GLU A 60 26.14 -19.55 7.21
N PHE A 61 25.58 -18.81 8.16
CA PHE A 61 24.34 -18.08 7.96
C PHE A 61 24.59 -16.85 7.10
N TYR A 62 23.79 -16.69 6.04
CA TYR A 62 23.80 -15.47 5.25
C TYR A 62 22.44 -14.79 5.29
N PHE A 63 22.48 -13.47 5.30
CA PHE A 63 21.32 -12.60 5.15
C PHE A 63 21.71 -11.46 4.21
N ASN A 64 21.18 -11.51 2.99
CA ASN A 64 21.48 -10.54 1.94
C ASN A 64 20.24 -9.72 1.62
N ILE A 65 20.39 -8.40 1.70
CA ILE A 65 19.38 -7.43 1.25
C ILE A 65 19.88 -6.83 -0.06
N ASN A 66 19.14 -7.04 -1.14
CA ASN A 66 19.45 -6.45 -2.43
C ASN A 66 18.65 -5.16 -2.58
N MET A 67 19.33 -4.02 -2.38
CA MET A 67 18.73 -2.68 -2.46
C MET A 67 18.92 -2.01 -3.83
N SER A 68 19.68 -2.63 -4.73
CA SER A 68 19.97 -2.08 -6.06
C SER A 68 19.44 -3.00 -7.14
N ASN A 69 18.50 -2.50 -7.95
CA ASN A 69 18.11 -3.13 -9.20
C ASN A 69 18.47 -2.19 -10.35
N SER A 70 19.55 -2.49 -11.06
CA SER A 70 19.95 -1.71 -12.25
C SER A 70 18.91 -1.77 -13.39
N LEU A 71 17.95 -2.70 -13.28
CA LEU A 71 16.82 -2.85 -14.20
C LEU A 71 15.58 -2.06 -13.77
N ALA A 72 15.63 -1.32 -12.65
CA ALA A 72 14.52 -0.46 -12.24
C ALA A 72 14.24 0.58 -13.33
N LYS A 73 12.98 0.67 -13.75
CA LYS A 73 12.53 1.59 -14.79
C LYS A 73 11.55 2.59 -14.21
N ILE A 74 11.56 3.79 -14.75
CA ILE A 74 10.52 4.79 -14.50
C ILE A 74 9.61 4.84 -15.72
N ASN A 75 8.30 4.64 -15.50
CA ASN A 75 7.27 4.94 -16.48
C ASN A 75 6.46 6.17 -16.05
N ILE A 76 6.52 7.23 -16.86
CA ILE A 76 5.74 8.46 -16.67
C ILE A 76 4.63 8.58 -17.72
N ILE A 77 4.59 7.69 -18.73
CA ILE A 77 3.59 7.73 -19.79
C ILE A 77 2.33 7.03 -19.28
N PRO A 78 1.21 7.75 -19.08
CA PRO A 78 -0.03 7.14 -18.59
C PRO A 78 -0.55 6.09 -19.56
N PHE A 79 -1.09 5.03 -18.99
CA PHE A 79 -1.68 3.84 -19.60
C PHE A 79 -0.72 2.96 -20.40
N LYS A 80 0.59 3.27 -20.42
CA LYS A 80 1.56 2.49 -21.18
C LYS A 80 1.69 1.06 -20.63
N THR A 81 1.97 0.93 -19.34
CA THR A 81 2.19 -0.38 -18.72
C THR A 81 0.88 -1.15 -18.63
N LEU A 82 -0.24 -0.47 -18.38
CA LEU A 82 -1.58 -1.07 -18.46
C LEU A 82 -1.86 -1.66 -19.84
N TYR A 83 -1.56 -0.90 -20.89
CA TYR A 83 -1.73 -1.38 -22.27
C TYR A 83 -0.84 -2.60 -22.53
N GLU A 84 0.43 -2.54 -22.14
CA GLU A 84 1.36 -3.67 -22.28
C GLU A 84 0.85 -4.90 -21.51
N GLN A 85 0.42 -4.75 -20.26
CA GLN A 85 -0.06 -5.84 -19.42
C GLN A 85 -1.32 -6.53 -19.98
N ILE A 86 -2.24 -5.77 -20.57
CA ILE A 86 -3.53 -6.28 -21.06
C ILE A 86 -3.42 -6.82 -22.49
N PHE A 87 -2.73 -6.10 -23.38
CA PHE A 87 -2.78 -6.36 -24.82
C PHE A 87 -1.54 -7.06 -25.37
N THR A 88 -0.39 -6.98 -24.69
CA THR A 88 0.80 -7.71 -25.12
C THR A 88 0.87 -9.07 -24.44
N ASN A 89 1.42 -10.06 -25.15
CA ASN A 89 1.61 -11.41 -24.63
C ASN A 89 3.11 -11.62 -24.36
N ASN A 90 3.46 -11.98 -23.15
CA ASN A 90 4.83 -12.37 -22.84
C ASN A 90 5.03 -13.86 -23.14
N LEU A 91 5.74 -14.16 -24.24
CA LEU A 91 5.99 -15.54 -24.68
C LEU A 91 6.77 -16.37 -23.66
N ASN A 92 7.47 -15.73 -22.72
CA ASN A 92 8.24 -16.39 -21.66
C ASN A 92 7.38 -16.79 -20.45
N VAL A 93 6.12 -16.34 -20.37
CA VAL A 93 5.22 -16.62 -19.25
C VAL A 93 3.90 -17.15 -19.78
N SER A 94 3.71 -18.47 -19.70
CA SER A 94 2.50 -19.16 -20.21
C SER A 94 1.19 -18.65 -19.61
N THR A 95 1.23 -18.08 -18.39
CA THR A 95 0.07 -17.52 -17.68
C THR A 95 0.04 -15.99 -17.66
N TRP A 96 0.76 -15.31 -18.57
CA TRP A 96 0.95 -13.85 -18.57
C TRP A 96 -0.34 -13.06 -18.31
N LYS A 97 -1.40 -13.31 -19.11
CA LYS A 97 -2.68 -12.59 -18.97
C LYS A 97 -3.30 -12.70 -17.58
N LYS A 98 -3.22 -13.88 -16.94
CA LYS A 98 -3.75 -14.07 -15.58
C LYS A 98 -2.94 -13.28 -14.56
N VAL A 99 -1.62 -13.29 -14.69
CA VAL A 99 -0.70 -12.56 -13.80
C VAL A 99 -0.89 -11.06 -13.95
N SER A 100 -1.01 -10.56 -15.18
CA SER A 100 -1.29 -9.15 -15.48
C SER A 100 -2.59 -8.66 -14.85
N VAL A 101 -3.69 -9.40 -15.04
CA VAL A 101 -4.99 -9.05 -14.44
C VAL A 101 -4.90 -9.08 -12.91
N LEU A 102 -4.24 -10.08 -12.34
CA LEU A 102 -4.05 -10.15 -10.89
C LEU A 102 -3.26 -8.95 -10.37
N ASN A 103 -2.24 -8.48 -11.09
CA ASN A 103 -1.44 -7.32 -10.70
C ASN A 103 -2.29 -6.03 -10.69
N ILE A 104 -3.03 -5.78 -11.76
CA ILE A 104 -3.93 -4.62 -11.88
C ILE A 104 -4.98 -4.65 -10.75
N CYS A 105 -5.62 -5.80 -10.56
CA CYS A 105 -6.61 -5.98 -9.49
C CYS A 105 -5.99 -5.81 -8.11
N ALA A 106 -4.78 -6.34 -7.87
CA ALA A 106 -4.09 -6.23 -6.59
C ALA A 106 -3.81 -4.76 -6.24
N ASN A 107 -3.34 -3.94 -7.19
CA ASN A 107 -3.10 -2.52 -6.97
C ASN A 107 -4.40 -1.77 -6.58
N ILE A 108 -5.51 -2.03 -7.28
CA ILE A 108 -6.80 -1.43 -6.92
C ILE A 108 -7.26 -1.91 -5.54
N PHE A 109 -7.32 -3.23 -5.32
CA PHE A 109 -7.87 -3.83 -4.10
C PHE A 109 -7.04 -3.49 -2.86
N LEU A 110 -5.72 -3.33 -3.01
CA LEU A 110 -4.84 -2.93 -1.93
C LEU A 110 -5.24 -1.58 -1.34
N PHE A 111 -5.74 -0.64 -2.16
CA PHE A 111 -6.07 0.73 -1.72
C PHE A 111 -7.54 0.98 -1.38
N ILE A 112 -8.44 0.01 -1.60
CA ILE A 112 -9.85 0.10 -1.16
C ILE A 112 -9.97 0.35 0.35
N PRO A 113 -9.26 -0.38 1.24
CA PRO A 113 -9.35 -0.14 2.67
C PRO A 113 -8.89 1.27 3.06
N PHE A 114 -7.93 1.86 2.34
CA PHE A 114 -7.52 3.25 2.60
C PHE A 114 -8.68 4.23 2.40
N GLY A 115 -9.40 4.11 1.29
CA GLY A 115 -10.61 4.90 1.03
C GLY A 115 -11.69 4.69 2.08
N PHE A 116 -11.89 3.45 2.52
CA PHE A 116 -12.80 3.09 3.60
C PHE A 116 -12.44 3.84 4.89
N PHE A 117 -11.18 3.77 5.33
CA PHE A 117 -10.74 4.41 6.57
C PHE A 117 -10.80 5.94 6.49
N ILE A 118 -10.46 6.52 5.33
CA ILE A 118 -10.62 7.96 5.08
C ILE A 118 -12.06 8.40 5.35
N HIS A 119 -13.06 7.69 4.81
CA HIS A 119 -14.46 8.03 5.08
C HIS A 119 -14.85 7.80 6.54
N VAL A 120 -14.49 6.67 7.15
CA VAL A 120 -14.90 6.36 8.54
C VAL A 120 -14.30 7.34 9.55
N MET A 121 -13.04 7.72 9.34
CA MET A 121 -12.30 8.60 10.25
C MET A 121 -12.62 10.08 10.05
N CYS A 122 -12.74 10.54 8.80
CA CYS A 122 -13.01 11.94 8.47
C CYS A 122 -14.49 12.23 8.20
N LYS A 123 -15.35 11.21 8.06
CA LYS A 123 -16.78 11.31 7.80
C LYS A 123 -17.10 12.30 6.67
N ASN A 124 -17.89 13.32 6.97
CA ASN A 124 -18.30 14.37 6.04
C ASN A 124 -17.40 15.61 6.09
N SER A 125 -16.32 15.59 6.89
CA SER A 125 -15.38 16.72 7.00
C SER A 125 -14.50 16.87 5.76
N ILE A 126 -14.49 15.88 4.88
CA ILE A 126 -13.75 15.92 3.61
C ILE A 126 -14.67 15.60 2.43
N ASN A 127 -14.46 16.34 1.33
CA ASN A 127 -15.15 16.13 0.08
C ASN A 127 -14.36 15.19 -0.86
N THR A 128 -15.01 14.71 -1.93
CA THR A 128 -14.39 13.78 -2.88
C THR A 128 -13.13 14.36 -3.53
N LYS A 129 -13.06 15.69 -3.78
CA LYS A 129 -11.87 16.33 -4.35
C LYS A 129 -10.66 16.22 -3.40
N GLN A 130 -10.87 16.44 -2.11
CA GLN A 130 -9.83 16.27 -1.10
C GLN A 130 -9.35 14.82 -1.02
N VAL A 131 -10.27 13.84 -1.17
CA VAL A 131 -9.90 12.42 -1.23
C VAL A 131 -9.00 12.11 -2.42
N ILE A 132 -9.30 12.65 -3.61
CA ILE A 132 -8.46 12.52 -4.81
C ILE A 132 -7.06 13.11 -4.56
N ILE A 133 -6.97 14.30 -3.95
CA ILE A 133 -5.68 14.93 -3.66
C ILE A 133 -4.88 14.10 -2.65
N ILE A 134 -5.54 13.63 -1.58
CA ILE A 134 -4.90 12.78 -0.58
C ILE A 134 -4.41 11.48 -1.22
N SER A 135 -5.21 10.84 -2.07
CA SER A 135 -4.81 9.60 -2.74
C SER A 135 -3.60 9.82 -3.63
N LEU A 136 -3.64 10.83 -4.51
CA LEU A 136 -2.54 11.15 -5.43
C LEU A 136 -1.24 11.43 -4.68
N ILE A 137 -1.28 12.26 -3.64
CA ILE A 137 -0.09 12.57 -2.83
C ILE A 137 0.44 11.29 -2.15
N THR A 138 -0.45 10.50 -1.54
CA THR A 138 -0.05 9.30 -0.80
C THR A 138 0.58 8.27 -1.73
N THR A 139 -0.03 8.01 -2.88
CA THR A 139 0.46 7.02 -3.85
C THR A 139 1.72 7.50 -4.55
N LEU A 140 1.85 8.80 -4.82
CA LEU A 140 3.08 9.39 -5.34
C LEU A 140 4.25 9.22 -4.36
N ILE A 141 4.03 9.46 -3.06
CA ILE A 141 5.06 9.25 -2.04
C ILE A 141 5.48 7.77 -2.00
N ILE A 142 4.53 6.85 -2.09
CA ILE A 142 4.82 5.40 -2.10
C ILE A 142 5.68 5.03 -3.31
N GLU A 143 5.32 5.47 -4.52
CA GLU A 143 6.08 5.24 -5.76
C GLU A 143 7.49 5.85 -5.70
N VAL A 144 7.63 7.07 -5.18
CA VAL A 144 8.94 7.71 -5.01
C VAL A 144 9.82 6.91 -4.04
N ILE A 145 9.26 6.43 -2.93
CA ILE A 145 9.99 5.58 -1.98
C ILE A 145 10.40 4.27 -2.65
N GLN A 146 9.50 3.62 -3.39
CA GLN A 146 9.79 2.38 -4.13
C GLN A 146 10.94 2.58 -5.12
N TYR A 147 10.95 3.71 -5.84
CA TYR A 147 12.03 4.06 -6.76
C TYR A 147 13.38 4.20 -6.04
N ILE A 148 13.42 4.93 -4.91
CA ILE A 148 14.64 5.11 -4.10
C ILE A 148 15.19 3.76 -3.59
N ILE A 149 14.30 2.81 -3.32
CA ILE A 149 14.63 1.46 -2.85
C ILE A 149 15.05 0.52 -4.01
N GLY A 150 15.13 1.05 -5.23
CA GLY A 150 15.55 0.28 -6.40
C GLY A 150 14.44 -0.57 -7.01
N ARG A 151 13.17 -0.21 -6.83
CA ARG A 151 12.06 -0.80 -7.59
C ARG A 151 11.69 0.10 -8.78
N SER A 152 11.01 -0.47 -9.77
CA SER A 152 10.43 0.33 -10.85
C SER A 152 9.32 1.22 -10.28
N ALA A 153 9.17 2.41 -10.86
CA ALA A 153 8.08 3.31 -10.55
C ALA A 153 7.17 3.50 -11.77
N ASP A 154 5.87 3.52 -11.54
CA ASP A 154 4.86 3.55 -12.60
C ASP A 154 3.72 4.53 -12.31
N ILE A 155 3.48 5.46 -13.25
CA ILE A 155 2.32 6.36 -13.18
C ILE A 155 0.99 5.59 -13.23
N ASP A 156 0.96 4.41 -13.85
CA ASP A 156 -0.24 3.58 -13.90
C ASP A 156 -0.61 3.04 -12.53
N ASP A 157 0.38 2.75 -11.67
CA ASP A 157 0.14 2.30 -10.31
C ASP A 157 -0.46 3.42 -9.45
N ILE A 158 -0.02 4.68 -9.63
CA ILE A 158 -0.65 5.86 -9.01
C ILE A 158 -2.13 5.97 -9.41
N ILE A 159 -2.44 5.73 -10.68
CA ILE A 159 -3.81 5.79 -11.21
C ILE A 159 -4.66 4.66 -10.60
N LEU A 160 -4.18 3.42 -10.65
CA LEU A 160 -4.89 2.25 -10.11
C LEU A 160 -5.14 2.37 -8.61
N ASN A 161 -4.12 2.79 -7.86
CA ASN A 161 -4.23 3.00 -6.43
C ASN A 161 -5.25 4.10 -6.13
N THR A 162 -5.23 5.21 -6.87
CA THR A 162 -6.22 6.28 -6.73
C THR A 162 -7.64 5.80 -7.01
N ILE A 163 -7.85 4.96 -8.03
CA ILE A 163 -9.14 4.31 -8.30
C ILE A 163 -9.56 3.46 -7.11
N GLY A 164 -8.66 2.64 -6.56
CA GLY A 164 -8.91 1.85 -5.35
C GLY A 164 -9.39 2.71 -4.16
N VAL A 165 -8.68 3.80 -3.86
CA VAL A 165 -9.07 4.73 -2.78
C VAL A 165 -10.47 5.32 -3.03
N LEU A 166 -10.76 5.75 -4.26
CA LEU A 166 -12.05 6.32 -4.59
C LEU A 166 -13.18 5.29 -4.47
N SER A 167 -12.97 4.07 -4.95
CA SER A 167 -13.92 2.98 -4.78
C SER A 167 -14.24 2.76 -3.30
N GLY A 168 -13.22 2.60 -2.44
CA GLY A 168 -13.43 2.41 -1.01
C GLY A 168 -14.16 3.58 -0.33
N TYR A 169 -13.80 4.83 -0.67
CA TYR A 169 -14.42 6.03 -0.11
C TYR A 169 -15.89 6.18 -0.57
N LEU A 170 -16.18 5.96 -1.85
CA LEU A 170 -17.53 6.10 -2.38
C LEU A 170 -18.46 5.00 -1.87
N THR A 171 -17.99 3.75 -1.82
CA THR A 171 -18.74 2.63 -1.27
C THR A 171 -19.10 2.90 0.19
N THR A 172 -18.12 3.28 1.02
CA THR A 172 -18.40 3.60 2.44
C THR A 172 -19.31 4.80 2.61
N LYS A 173 -19.08 5.87 1.85
CA LYS A 173 -19.94 7.05 1.86
C LYS A 173 -21.37 6.74 1.48
N TYR A 174 -21.61 5.78 0.59
CA TYR A 174 -22.95 5.34 0.21
C TYR A 174 -23.63 4.55 1.34
N TYR A 175 -22.93 3.60 1.96
CA TYR A 175 -23.51 2.74 3.00
C TYR A 175 -23.67 3.44 4.37
N ILE A 176 -22.79 4.37 4.73
CA ILE A 176 -22.78 5.05 6.05
C ILE A 176 -23.64 6.33 6.04
N LYS A 177 -24.13 6.78 4.88
CA LYS A 177 -25.10 7.90 4.79
C LYS A 177 -26.55 7.53 5.12
N LYS A 178 -26.83 6.26 5.44
CA LYS A 178 -28.09 5.81 6.04
C LYS A 178 -27.98 5.83 7.56
#